data_AF-A0A8S3KHG0-F1
#
_entry.id   AF-A0A8S3KHG0-F1
#
_cell.length_a   1.000
_cell.length_b   1.000
_cell.length_c   1.000
_cell.angle_alpha   90.00
_cell.angle_beta   90.00
_cell.angle_gamma   90.00
#
_symmetry.space_group_name_H-M   'P 1'
#
loop_
_entity.id
_entity.type
_entity.pdbx_description
1 polymer ?
#
loop_
_entity_poly.entity_id
_entity_poly.type
_entity_poly.pdbx_seq_one_letter_code
_entity_poly.pdbx_strand_id
1 'polypeptide(L)'
;WGVDKPALWAPNVGNSWRTTGDISDKWKSMLDNIDINNEFADKAGPGGWNDPDMLEVGNGGMTDSEYISHFSLWAISKAPLLIGCDV
;
A
#
# COMPACT_ATOMS: atom_id res chain seq x y z
N TRP A 1 -3.34 -4.77 7.93
CA TRP A 1 -2.43 -5.54 8.80
C TRP A 1 -2.07 -6.82 8.05
N GLY A 2 -0.78 -7.17 7.92
CA GLY A 2 -0.26 -8.34 7.17
C GLY A 2 0.11 -9.55 8.04
N VAL A 3 -0.74 -9.87 9.01
CA VAL A 3 -0.53 -10.98 9.97
C VAL A 3 -0.56 -12.32 9.23
N ASP A 4 0.31 -13.25 9.67
CA ASP A 4 0.48 -14.58 9.06
C ASP A 4 0.83 -14.56 7.56
N LYS A 5 1.47 -13.48 7.11
CA LYS A 5 1.99 -13.29 5.74
C LYS A 5 0.95 -13.61 4.65
N PRO A 6 -0.11 -12.79 4.51
CA PRO A 6 -1.21 -13.04 3.57
C PRO A 6 -0.76 -13.27 2.13
N ALA A 7 0.32 -12.62 1.72
CA ALA A 7 0.94 -12.80 0.40
C ALA A 7 1.28 -14.26 0.04
N LEU A 8 1.41 -15.15 1.03
CA LEU A 8 1.72 -16.57 0.80
C LEU A 8 0.49 -17.44 0.53
N TRP A 9 -0.72 -16.98 0.82
CA TRP A 9 -1.94 -17.81 0.75
C TRP A 9 -3.18 -17.09 0.22
N ALA A 10 -3.29 -15.78 0.40
CA ALA A 10 -4.42 -14.95 -0.02
C ALA A 10 -4.69 -14.93 -1.55
N PRO A 11 -3.71 -15.14 -2.46
CA PRO A 11 -3.99 -15.23 -3.89
C PRO A 11 -5.05 -16.28 -4.27
N ASN A 12 -5.25 -17.31 -3.44
CA ASN A 12 -6.23 -18.37 -3.71
C ASN A 12 -7.65 -18.04 -3.23
N VAL A 13 -7.85 -16.96 -2.47
CA VAL A 13 -9.12 -16.67 -1.77
C VAL A 13 -9.56 -15.21 -1.87
N GLY A 14 -8.76 -14.33 -2.46
CA GLY A 14 -9.09 -12.91 -2.59
C GLY A 14 -8.33 -12.21 -3.71
N ASN A 15 -8.75 -10.98 -4.01
CA ASN A 15 -8.17 -10.18 -5.10
C ASN A 15 -7.10 -9.19 -4.66
N SER A 16 -7.05 -8.89 -3.37
CA SER A 16 -5.98 -8.14 -2.73
C SER A 16 -5.89 -8.50 -1.25
N TRP A 17 -4.76 -8.19 -0.62
CA TRP A 17 -4.55 -8.42 0.80
C TRP A 17 -3.62 -7.38 1.39
N ARG A 18 -3.99 -6.84 2.56
CA ARG A 18 -3.15 -5.91 3.29
C ARG A 18 -1.84 -6.58 3.70
N THR A 19 -0.70 -5.96 3.38
CA THR A 19 0.65 -6.47 3.74
C THR A 19 1.21 -5.82 5.00
N THR A 20 0.68 -4.66 5.39
CA THR A 20 1.21 -3.78 6.44
C THR A 20 0.15 -3.43 7.47
N GLY A 21 0.54 -2.81 8.59
CA GLY A 21 -0.38 -2.11 9.50
C GLY A 21 -1.15 -0.97 8.81
N ASP A 22 -1.96 -0.23 9.56
CA ASP A 22 -2.68 0.92 9.00
C ASP A 22 -1.68 2.01 8.60
N ILE A 23 -1.86 2.59 7.42
CA ILE A 23 -1.14 3.80 7.05
C ILE A 23 -1.65 4.98 7.89
N SER A 24 -0.79 5.97 8.06
CA SER A 24 -1.17 7.30 8.54
C SER A 24 -0.53 8.35 7.65
N ASP A 25 -1.15 9.51 7.55
CA ASP A 25 -0.65 10.66 6.77
C ASP A 25 0.62 11.29 7.36
N LYS A 26 1.70 10.53 7.33
CA LYS A 26 3.04 10.84 7.82
C LYS A 26 4.05 10.14 6.93
N TRP A 27 5.09 10.87 6.50
CA TRP A 27 6.15 10.34 5.63
C TRP A 27 6.75 9.01 6.12
N LYS A 28 7.03 8.91 7.42
CA LYS A 28 7.57 7.69 8.02
C LYS A 28 6.61 6.50 7.88
N SER A 29 5.31 6.70 8.06
CA SER A 29 4.32 5.63 7.93
C SER A 29 4.24 5.13 6.49
N MET A 30 4.31 6.04 5.52
CA MET A 30 4.33 5.69 4.10
C MET A 30 5.59 4.86 3.75
N LEU A 31 6.77 5.30 4.19
CA LEU A 31 8.03 4.57 3.99
C LEU A 31 8.02 3.18 4.65
N ASP A 32 7.61 3.09 5.91
CA ASP A 32 7.58 1.83 6.64
C ASP A 32 6.62 0.82 5.93
N ASN A 33 5.49 1.30 5.39
CA ASN A 33 4.55 0.44 4.66
C ASN A 33 5.11 -0.05 3.31
N ILE A 34 5.69 0.84 2.50
CA ILE A 34 6.21 0.44 1.19
C ILE A 34 7.41 -0.51 1.30
N ASP A 35 8.26 -0.33 2.32
CA ASP A 35 9.41 -1.21 2.56
C ASP A 35 8.98 -2.63 2.90
N ILE A 36 7.99 -2.79 3.79
CA ILE A 36 7.40 -4.11 4.12
C ILE A 36 6.72 -4.72 2.89
N ASN A 37 5.98 -3.91 2.12
CA ASN A 37 5.28 -4.37 0.92
C ASN A 37 6.25 -4.90 -0.15
N ASN A 38 7.43 -4.28 -0.27
CA ASN A 38 8.47 -4.68 -1.21
C ASN A 38 9.02 -6.08 -0.94
N GLU A 39 9.02 -6.57 0.31
CA GLU A 39 9.44 -7.94 0.65
C GLU A 39 8.58 -9.03 -0.04
N PHE A 40 7.35 -8.69 -0.42
CA PHE A 40 6.39 -9.60 -1.04
C PHE A 40 6.12 -9.28 -2.51
N ALA A 41 6.95 -8.45 -3.16
CA ALA A 41 6.73 -8.00 -4.53
C ALA A 41 6.56 -9.16 -5.54
N ASP A 42 7.20 -10.29 -5.29
CA ASP A 42 7.13 -11.50 -6.13
C ASP A 42 5.81 -12.30 -5.96
N LYS A 43 4.97 -11.94 -5.00
CA LYS A 43 3.67 -12.60 -4.72
C LYS A 43 2.49 -11.91 -5.38
N ALA A 44 2.66 -10.68 -5.86
CA ALA A 44 1.61 -9.93 -6.53
C ALA A 44 1.56 -10.26 -8.03
N GLY A 45 0.35 -10.33 -8.59
CA GLY A 45 0.14 -10.59 -10.01
C GLY A 45 -1.32 -10.47 -10.42
N PRO A 46 -1.65 -10.69 -11.71
CA PRO A 46 -3.02 -10.59 -12.19
C PRO A 46 -4.01 -11.40 -11.34
N GLY A 47 -5.01 -10.71 -10.79
CA GLY A 47 -6.04 -11.30 -9.95
C GLY A 47 -5.76 -11.32 -8.45
N GLY A 48 -4.56 -10.94 -8.00
CA GLY A 48 -4.16 -10.91 -6.59
C GLY A 48 -3.03 -9.90 -6.31
N TRP A 49 -3.33 -8.82 -5.60
CA TRP A 49 -2.41 -7.70 -5.39
C TRP A 49 -2.05 -7.47 -3.92
N ASN A 50 -0.79 -7.13 -3.66
CA ASN A 50 -0.39 -6.66 -2.34
C ASN A 50 -0.99 -5.27 -2.09
N ASP A 51 -1.51 -5.06 -0.89
CA ASP A 51 -2.14 -3.81 -0.47
C ASP A 51 -1.37 -3.17 0.70
N PRO A 52 -0.53 -2.13 0.45
CA PRO A 52 0.15 -1.35 1.48
C PRO A 52 -0.76 -0.31 2.16
N ASP A 53 -2.08 -0.42 1.99
CA ASP A 53 -3.17 0.44 2.50
C ASP A 53 -3.57 1.60 1.57
N MET A 54 -4.63 2.33 1.96
CA MET A 54 -5.23 3.42 1.18
C MET A 54 -4.30 4.61 0.94
N LEU A 55 -4.61 5.44 -0.07
CA LEU A 55 -3.86 6.66 -0.36
C LEU A 55 -4.20 7.78 0.64
N GLU A 56 -3.16 8.39 1.20
CA GLU A 56 -3.23 9.56 2.10
C GLU A 56 -3.12 10.90 1.34
N VAL A 57 -3.07 10.85 0.00
CA VAL A 57 -2.89 12.04 -0.84
C VAL A 57 -4.02 13.04 -0.60
N GLY A 58 -3.67 14.23 -0.10
CA GLY A 58 -4.62 15.31 0.17
C GLY A 58 -5.08 15.43 1.63
N ASN A 59 -4.58 14.60 2.56
CA ASN A 59 -4.99 14.63 3.96
C ASN A 59 -4.26 15.68 4.84
N GLY A 60 -3.23 16.34 4.30
CA GLY A 60 -2.59 17.54 4.87
C GLY A 60 -1.36 17.32 5.76
N GLY A 61 -0.99 16.07 6.01
CA GLY A 61 0.13 15.65 6.87
C GLY A 61 1.46 15.41 6.15
N MET A 62 1.48 15.45 4.81
CA MET A 62 2.69 15.37 3.99
C MET A 62 2.82 16.56 3.02
N THR A 63 4.03 16.81 2.55
CA THR A 63 4.33 17.80 1.50
C THR A 63 3.90 17.30 0.12
N ASP A 64 3.78 18.20 -0.85
CA ASP A 64 3.43 17.84 -2.23
C ASP A 64 4.39 16.81 -2.85
N SER A 65 5.70 17.00 -2.67
CA SER A 65 6.72 16.04 -3.12
C SER A 65 6.59 14.66 -2.47
N GLU A 66 6.20 14.63 -1.19
CA GLU A 66 5.96 13.38 -0.47
C GLU A 66 4.70 12.68 -0.99
N TYR A 67 3.64 13.42 -1.32
CA TYR A 67 2.44 12.86 -1.94
C TYR A 67 2.68 12.35 -3.37
N ILE A 68 3.46 13.06 -4.18
CA ILE A 68 3.88 12.58 -5.51
C ILE A 68 4.65 11.26 -5.37
N SER A 69 5.56 11.19 -4.39
CA SER A 69 6.34 9.97 -4.12
C SER A 69 5.45 8.83 -3.64
N HIS A 70 4.54 9.08 -2.69
CA HIS A 70 3.56 8.12 -2.19
C HIS A 70 2.74 7.53 -3.35
N PHE A 71 2.09 8.37 -4.14
CA PHE A 71 1.25 7.91 -5.26
C PHE A 71 2.07 7.10 -6.27
N SER A 72 3.27 7.57 -6.61
CA SER A 72 4.14 6.90 -7.57
C SER A 72 4.58 5.51 -7.09
N LEU A 73 4.91 5.37 -5.81
CA LEU A 73 5.32 4.10 -5.19
C LEU A 73 4.17 3.08 -5.10
N TRP A 74 2.96 3.55 -4.77
CA TRP A 74 1.77 2.69 -4.79
C TRP A 74 1.47 2.21 -6.22
N ALA A 75 1.54 3.12 -7.20
CA ALA A 75 1.28 2.77 -8.60
C ALA A 75 2.31 1.77 -9.15
N ILE A 76 3.61 2.00 -8.94
CA ILE A 76 4.67 1.13 -9.48
C ILE A 76 4.69 -0.26 -8.79
N SER A 77 4.24 -0.34 -7.54
CA SER A 77 4.09 -1.60 -6.79
C SER A 77 2.78 -2.36 -7.08
N LYS A 78 1.92 -1.81 -7.95
CA LYS A 78 0.59 -2.37 -8.29
C LYS A 78 -0.32 -2.53 -7.07
N ALA A 79 -0.20 -1.61 -6.12
CA ALA A 79 -1.14 -1.50 -5.02
C ALA A 79 -2.53 -1.08 -5.52
N PRO A 80 -3.62 -1.45 -4.83
CA PRO A 80 -4.91 -0.79 -4.99
C PRO A 80 -4.77 0.73 -4.77
N LEU A 81 -5.26 1.54 -5.72
CA LEU A 81 -5.22 3.01 -5.65
C LEU A 81 -6.56 3.53 -5.14
N LEU A 82 -6.78 3.42 -3.83
CA LEU A 82 -8.02 3.86 -3.17
C LEU A 82 -7.82 5.25 -2.57
N ILE A 83 -8.61 6.23 -3.00
CA ILE A 83 -8.57 7.61 -2.47
C ILE A 83 -9.06 7.61 -1.02
N GLY A 84 -8.28 8.21 -0.12
CA GLY A 84 -8.58 8.31 1.32
C GLY A 84 -8.83 9.73 1.83
N CYS A 85 -9.06 10.71 0.94
CA CYS A 85 -9.32 12.11 1.27
C CYS A 85 -10.75 12.56 0.91
N ASP A 86 -11.14 13.75 1.35
CA ASP A 86 -12.41 14.40 0.95
C ASP A 86 -12.27 15.00 -0.47
N VAL A 87 -13.28 14.79 -1.32
CA VAL A 87 -13.24 15.06 -2.78
C VAL A 87 -13.94 16.34 -3.20
#